data_AF-A0A1B8ZT10-F1
#
_entry.id   AF-A0A1B8ZT10-F1
#
_cell.length_a   1.000
_cell.length_b   1.000
_cell.length_c   1.000
_cell.angle_alpha   90.00
_cell.angle_beta   90.00
_cell.angle_gamma   90.00
#
_symmetry.space_group_name_H-M   'P 1'
#
loop_
_entity.id
_entity.type
_entity.pdbx_description
1 polymer ?
#
loop_
_entity_poly.entity_id
_entity_poly.type
_entity_poly.pdbx_seq_one_letter_code
_entity_poly.pdbx_strand_id
1 'polypeptide(L)'
;MIKKILLSLLGILILGVVSLTVYWNLPIEITRHSDIEYGNKLVLNLEHYQKEHHSLPRYDDRNTLHQLGFKQNNPGASPDYAADSTGAYELVYMDGFDGPYLMYSSREQKWSIDFPQIIRKVQ
;
A
#
# COMPACT_ATOMS: atom_id res chain seq x y z
N MET A 1 -35.19 36.34 11.64
CA MET A 1 -33.79 36.22 11.18
C MET A 1 -33.06 35.01 11.77
N ILE A 2 -33.12 34.80 13.09
CA ILE A 2 -32.49 33.65 13.79
C ILE A 2 -32.84 32.28 13.18
N LYS A 3 -34.11 32.01 12.83
CA LYS A 3 -34.51 30.74 12.19
C LYS A 3 -33.77 30.47 10.87
N LYS A 4 -33.57 31.50 10.04
CA LYS A 4 -32.85 31.37 8.76
C LYS A 4 -31.36 31.06 8.99
N ILE A 5 -30.74 31.73 9.97
CA ILE A 5 -29.36 31.46 10.38
C ILE A 5 -29.21 30.02 10.89
N LEU A 6 -30.15 29.55 11.71
CA LEU A 6 -30.16 28.18 12.23
C LEU A 6 -30.28 27.13 11.11
N LEU A 7 -31.17 27.38 10.13
CA LEU A 7 -31.31 26.54 8.94
C LEU A 7 -30.05 26.51 8.08
N SER A 8 -29.39 27.66 7.88
CA SER A 8 -28.11 27.73 7.15
C SER A 8 -26.98 26.98 7.86
N LEU A 9 -26.86 27.15 9.19
CA LEU A 9 -25.86 26.41 9.99
C LEU A 9 -26.10 24.90 9.95
N LEU A 10 -27.36 24.49 10.03
CA LEU A 10 -27.73 23.07 9.90
C LEU A 10 -27.36 22.52 8.52
N GLY A 11 -27.59 23.30 7.45
CA GLY A 11 -27.19 22.92 6.10
C GLY A 11 -25.68 22.73 5.96
N ILE A 12 -24.87 23.63 6.52
CA ILE A 12 -23.40 23.51 6.52
C ILE A 12 -22.95 22.28 7.31
N LEU A 13 -23.56 22.01 8.47
CA LEU A 13 -23.25 20.84 9.27
C LEU A 13 -23.54 19.54 8.50
N ILE A 14 -24.70 19.45 7.86
CA ILE A 14 -25.08 18.29 7.04
C ILE A 14 -24.09 18.09 5.90
N LEU A 15 -23.73 19.16 5.18
CA LEU A 15 -22.74 19.10 4.11
C LEU A 15 -21.38 18.59 4.62
N GLY A 16 -20.93 19.09 5.77
CA GLY A 16 -19.68 18.63 6.40
C GLY A 16 -19.70 17.14 6.70
N VAL A 17 -20.78 16.63 7.29
CA VAL A 17 -20.93 15.19 7.59
C VAL A 17 -20.94 14.35 6.31
N VAL A 18 -21.66 14.80 5.27
CA VAL A 18 -21.69 14.11 3.98
C VAL A 18 -20.30 14.06 3.35
N SER A 19 -19.58 15.18 3.32
CA SER A 19 -18.22 15.23 2.77
C SER A 19 -17.25 14.31 3.52
N LEU A 20 -17.28 14.31 4.85
CA LEU A 20 -16.50 13.39 5.68
C LEU A 20 -16.82 11.92 5.37
N THR A 21 -18.11 11.60 5.27
CA THR A 21 -18.58 10.23 4.99
C THR A 21 -18.09 9.77 3.62
N VAL A 22 -18.18 10.63 2.59
CA VAL A 22 -17.68 10.31 1.25
C VAL A 22 -16.17 10.11 1.27
N TYR A 23 -15.42 11.01 1.93
CA TYR A 23 -13.96 10.91 2.03
C TYR A 23 -13.50 9.59 2.66
N TRP A 24 -14.18 9.14 3.72
CA TRP A 24 -13.85 7.88 4.42
C TRP A 24 -14.22 6.62 3.64
N ASN A 25 -15.17 6.72 2.69
CA ASN A 25 -15.61 5.59 1.86
C ASN A 25 -14.95 5.60 0.47
N LEU A 26 -13.93 6.44 0.24
CA LEU A 26 -13.23 6.43 -1.04
C LEU A 26 -12.44 5.13 -1.23
N PRO A 27 -12.42 4.57 -2.46
CA PRO A 27 -11.60 3.43 -2.81
C PRO A 27 -10.11 3.67 -2.53
N ILE A 28 -9.37 2.61 -2.21
CA ILE A 28 -7.94 2.68 -1.90
C ILE A 28 -7.12 3.09 -3.13
N GLU A 29 -7.63 2.78 -4.32
CA GLU A 29 -7.04 3.16 -5.61
C GLU A 29 -7.00 4.68 -5.79
N ILE A 30 -7.90 5.41 -5.13
CA ILE A 30 -7.95 6.87 -5.15
C ILE A 30 -7.11 7.43 -4.00
N THR A 31 -7.34 6.97 -2.78
CA THR A 31 -6.67 7.54 -1.59
C THR A 31 -5.19 7.23 -1.51
N ARG A 32 -4.74 6.13 -2.14
CA ARG A 32 -3.35 5.65 -2.16
C ARG A 32 -2.79 5.54 -3.58
N HIS A 33 -3.33 6.32 -4.52
CA HIS A 33 -3.01 6.24 -5.94
C HIS A 33 -1.50 6.22 -6.25
N SER A 34 -0.74 7.18 -5.71
CA SER A 34 0.70 7.30 -5.97
C SER A 34 1.49 6.07 -5.48
N ASP A 35 1.10 5.50 -4.35
CA ASP A 35 1.79 4.35 -3.77
C ASP A 35 1.48 3.08 -4.56
N ILE A 36 0.24 2.93 -4.98
CA ILE A 36 -0.17 1.83 -5.85
C ILE A 36 0.52 1.93 -7.21
N GLU A 37 0.61 3.13 -7.80
CA GLU A 37 1.29 3.33 -9.08
C GLU A 37 2.78 2.98 -8.99
N TYR A 38 3.46 3.44 -7.94
CA TYR A 38 4.87 3.11 -7.70
C TYR A 38 5.04 1.61 -7.42
N GLY A 39 4.21 1.04 -6.55
CA GLY A 39 4.25 -0.38 -6.22
C GLY A 39 3.99 -1.28 -7.43
N ASN A 40 3.08 -0.90 -8.34
CA ASN A 40 2.84 -1.63 -9.59
C ASN A 40 4.09 -1.69 -10.48
N LYS A 41 4.91 -0.64 -10.50
CA LYS A 41 6.20 -0.67 -11.23
C LYS A 41 7.15 -1.70 -10.61
N LEU A 42 7.18 -1.81 -9.27
CA LEU A 42 7.98 -2.82 -8.58
C LEU A 42 7.47 -4.24 -8.82
N VAL A 43 6.16 -4.46 -8.80
CA VAL A 43 5.51 -5.74 -9.14
C VAL A 43 5.96 -6.20 -10.53
N LEU A 44 5.88 -5.33 -11.53
CA LEU A 44 6.31 -5.66 -12.90
C LEU A 44 7.80 -6.05 -12.97
N ASN A 45 8.66 -5.30 -12.28
CA ASN A 45 10.10 -5.59 -12.25
C ASN A 45 10.39 -6.93 -11.54
N LEU A 46 9.70 -7.24 -10.45
CA LEU A 46 9.82 -8.52 -9.74
C LEU A 46 9.33 -9.69 -10.60
N GLU A 47 8.21 -9.53 -11.30
CA GLU A 47 7.70 -10.55 -12.23
C GLU A 47 8.67 -10.81 -13.38
N HIS A 48 9.27 -9.75 -13.93
CA HIS A 48 10.30 -9.86 -14.97
C HIS A 48 11.53 -10.60 -14.43
N TYR A 49 12.04 -10.17 -13.27
CA TYR A 49 13.17 -10.83 -12.61
C TYR A 49 12.91 -12.31 -12.36
N GLN A 50 11.72 -12.66 -11.84
CA GLN A 50 11.35 -14.05 -11.58
C GLN A 50 11.32 -14.90 -12.85
N LYS A 51 10.87 -14.33 -13.99
CA LYS A 51 10.87 -14.99 -15.29
C LYS A 51 12.30 -15.24 -15.80
N GLU A 52 13.21 -14.29 -15.63
CA GLU A 52 14.60 -14.40 -16.10
C GLU A 52 15.48 -15.28 -15.22
N HIS A 53 15.32 -15.18 -13.90
CA HIS A 53 16.20 -15.84 -12.92
C HIS A 53 15.57 -17.10 -12.29
N HIS A 54 14.35 -17.45 -12.66
CA HIS A 54 13.56 -18.56 -12.08
C HIS A 54 13.43 -18.51 -10.55
N SER A 55 13.67 -17.35 -9.95
CA SER A 55 13.68 -17.13 -8.52
C SER A 55 13.40 -15.65 -8.24
N LEU A 56 12.91 -15.37 -7.04
CA LEU A 56 12.74 -14.00 -6.54
C LEU A 56 14.03 -13.52 -5.85
N PRO A 57 14.31 -12.21 -5.84
CA PRO A 57 15.46 -11.68 -5.11
C PRO A 57 15.28 -11.95 -3.61
N ARG A 58 16.39 -12.09 -2.89
CA ARG A 58 16.33 -12.18 -1.43
C ARG A 58 15.95 -10.82 -0.83
N TYR A 59 15.22 -10.82 0.28
CA TYR A 59 14.80 -9.59 0.96
C TYR A 59 15.98 -8.75 1.47
N ASP A 60 17.12 -9.39 1.78
CA ASP A 60 18.33 -8.74 2.27
C ASP A 60 19.30 -8.32 1.14
N ASP A 61 19.00 -8.67 -0.12
CA ASP A 61 19.78 -8.25 -1.28
C ASP A 61 19.40 -6.84 -1.73
N ARG A 62 19.87 -5.87 -0.94
CA ARG A 62 19.62 -4.43 -1.16
C ARG A 62 20.09 -3.93 -2.52
N ASN A 63 21.11 -4.56 -3.10
CA ASN A 63 21.64 -4.15 -4.41
C ASN A 63 20.68 -4.55 -5.53
N THR A 64 20.25 -5.81 -5.54
CA THR A 64 19.26 -6.29 -6.51
C THR A 64 17.93 -5.56 -6.35
N LEU A 65 17.44 -5.38 -5.11
CA LEU A 65 16.21 -4.62 -4.87
C LEU A 65 16.32 -3.17 -5.37
N HIS A 66 17.46 -2.50 -5.18
CA HIS A 66 17.66 -1.15 -5.70
C HIS A 66 17.61 -1.10 -7.23
N GLN A 67 18.23 -2.06 -7.91
CA GLN A 67 18.16 -2.20 -9.37
C GLN A 67 16.73 -2.44 -9.87
N LEU A 68 15.92 -3.15 -9.08
CA LEU A 68 14.49 -3.38 -9.34
C LEU A 68 13.62 -2.15 -9.03
N GLY A 69 14.22 -1.04 -8.60
CA GLY A 69 13.55 0.25 -8.40
C GLY A 69 13.09 0.51 -6.97
N PHE A 70 13.42 -0.35 -6.01
CA PHE A 70 13.14 -0.09 -4.59
C PHE A 70 13.95 1.11 -4.11
N LYS A 71 13.25 2.06 -3.47
CA LYS A 71 13.89 3.17 -2.76
C LYS A 71 14.57 2.61 -1.51
N GLN A 72 15.86 2.88 -1.36
CA GLN A 72 16.58 2.60 -0.12
C GLN A 72 16.28 3.72 0.86
N ASN A 73 15.36 3.48 1.80
CA ASN A 73 15.14 4.38 2.92
C ASN A 73 15.84 3.79 4.16
N ASN A 74 16.07 4.59 5.19
CA ASN A 74 16.56 4.12 6.48
C ASN A 74 15.34 4.06 7.43
N PRO A 75 14.96 2.91 8.01
CA PRO A 75 15.72 1.66 8.15
C PRO A 75 15.48 0.56 7.08
N GLY A 76 14.61 0.74 6.08
CA GLY A 76 14.22 -0.31 5.12
C GLY A 76 13.82 0.17 3.71
N ALA A 77 13.33 -0.73 2.88
CA ALA A 77 12.77 -0.35 1.59
C ALA A 77 11.36 0.23 1.79
N SER A 78 10.92 1.13 0.92
CA SER A 78 9.52 1.58 0.93
C SER A 78 8.96 1.36 -0.47
N PRO A 79 8.01 0.44 -0.68
CA PRO A 79 7.47 -0.50 0.30
C PRO A 79 8.49 -1.55 0.75
N ASP A 80 8.27 -2.13 1.94
CA ASP A 80 8.99 -3.33 2.39
C ASP A 80 8.62 -4.53 1.52
N TYR A 81 9.56 -5.47 1.39
CA TYR A 81 9.43 -6.63 0.53
C TYR A 81 9.81 -7.91 1.27
N ALA A 82 9.00 -8.95 1.12
CA ALA A 82 9.41 -10.32 1.45
C ALA A 82 8.78 -11.33 0.49
N ALA A 83 9.49 -12.41 0.26
CA ALA A 83 9.03 -13.57 -0.49
C ALA A 83 9.07 -14.83 0.38
N ASP A 84 8.17 -15.76 0.12
CA ASP A 84 8.20 -17.10 0.70
C ASP A 84 8.88 -18.12 -0.23
N SER A 85 9.04 -19.34 0.28
CA SER A 85 9.67 -20.44 -0.45
C SER A 85 8.86 -20.95 -1.64
N THR A 86 7.59 -20.54 -1.78
CA THR A 86 6.71 -20.97 -2.88
C THR A 86 6.79 -20.03 -4.08
N GLY A 87 7.54 -18.93 -3.96
CA GLY A 87 7.63 -17.90 -4.99
C GLY A 87 6.50 -16.88 -4.93
N ALA A 88 5.75 -16.83 -3.82
CA ALA A 88 4.83 -15.74 -3.53
C ALA A 88 5.55 -14.64 -2.74
N TYR A 89 5.11 -13.39 -2.92
CA TYR A 89 5.69 -12.25 -2.24
C TYR A 89 4.65 -11.20 -1.88
N GLU A 90 5.05 -10.33 -0.95
CA GLU A 90 4.28 -9.18 -0.50
C GLU A 90 5.09 -7.89 -0.64
N LEU A 91 4.41 -6.79 -0.97
CA LEU A 91 4.92 -5.43 -0.83
C LEU A 91 4.07 -4.71 0.22
N VAL A 92 4.70 -4.06 1.20
CA VAL A 92 3.97 -3.48 2.34
C VAL A 92 4.44 -2.06 2.63
N TYR A 93 3.52 -1.10 2.64
CA TYR A 93 3.78 0.25 3.11
C TYR A 93 3.54 0.33 4.62
N MET A 94 4.61 0.22 5.41
CA MET A 94 4.56 0.30 6.88
C MET A 94 4.43 1.76 7.36
N ASP A 95 3.30 2.38 7.03
CA ASP A 95 2.96 3.73 7.47
C ASP A 95 2.29 3.68 8.86
N GLY A 96 3.04 3.31 9.91
CA GLY A 96 2.53 3.22 11.28
C GLY A 96 3.07 2.03 12.07
N PHE A 97 2.52 1.80 13.28
CA PHE A 97 3.00 0.77 14.20
C PHE A 97 2.22 -0.55 14.12
N ASP A 98 0.88 -0.50 14.03
CA ASP A 98 0.04 -1.69 14.27
C ASP A 98 -0.85 -2.09 13.09
N GLY A 99 -0.73 -1.46 11.92
CA GLY A 99 -1.57 -1.73 10.74
C GLY A 99 -3.06 -1.45 10.96
N PRO A 100 -3.95 -1.88 10.05
CA PRO A 100 -3.65 -2.54 8.78
C PRO A 100 -2.89 -1.61 7.81
N TYR A 101 -2.18 -2.20 6.86
CA TYR A 101 -1.29 -1.49 5.94
C TYR A 101 -1.77 -1.57 4.50
N LEU A 102 -1.40 -0.60 3.68
CA LEU A 102 -1.47 -0.78 2.24
C LEU A 102 -0.45 -1.85 1.84
N MET A 103 -0.94 -2.93 1.25
CA MET A 103 -0.08 -4.02 0.80
C MET A 103 -0.54 -4.63 -0.52
N TYR A 104 0.41 -5.19 -1.26
CA TYR A 104 0.18 -6.04 -2.42
C TYR A 104 0.51 -7.47 -2.07
N SER A 105 -0.34 -8.41 -2.48
CA SER A 105 -0.11 -9.84 -2.38
C SER A 105 0.00 -10.44 -3.78
N SER A 106 1.11 -11.10 -4.10
CA SER A 106 1.25 -11.80 -5.38
C SER A 106 0.34 -13.03 -5.49
N ARG A 107 -0.16 -13.54 -4.35
CA ARG A 107 -1.13 -14.65 -4.33
C ARG A 107 -2.53 -14.20 -4.77
N GLU A 108 -2.93 -13.01 -4.31
CA GLU A 108 -4.25 -12.43 -4.62
C GLU A 108 -4.20 -11.48 -5.81
N GLN A 109 -3.00 -11.11 -6.26
CA GLN A 109 -2.72 -10.22 -7.37
C GLN A 109 -3.43 -8.86 -7.26
N LYS A 110 -3.57 -8.34 -6.04
CA LYS A 110 -4.26 -7.07 -5.77
C LYS A 110 -3.61 -6.31 -4.62
N TRP A 111 -3.90 -5.01 -4.61
CA TRP A 111 -3.67 -4.15 -3.46
C TRP A 111 -4.84 -4.25 -2.48
N SER A 112 -4.55 -4.18 -1.18
CA SER A 112 -5.54 -4.18 -0.11
C SER A 112 -5.04 -3.41 1.10
N ILE A 113 -5.96 -3.11 2.03
CA ILE A 113 -5.64 -2.69 3.39
C ILE A 113 -5.76 -3.92 4.28
N ASP A 114 -4.63 -4.52 4.64
CA ASP A 114 -4.60 -5.79 5.38
C ASP A 114 -3.30 -5.92 6.21
N PHE A 115 -3.13 -7.07 6.85
CA PHE A 115 -1.96 -7.44 7.62
C PHE A 115 -1.04 -8.38 6.82
N PRO A 116 0.27 -8.11 6.82
CA PRO A 116 1.22 -8.93 6.08
C PRO A 116 1.30 -10.35 6.66
N GLN A 117 1.36 -11.33 5.77
CA GLN A 117 1.40 -12.75 6.11
C GLN A 117 2.80 -13.34 5.92
N ILE A 118 3.59 -12.77 5.01
CA ILE A 118 4.95 -13.21 4.69
C ILE A 118 5.96 -12.40 5.51
N ILE A 119 5.89 -11.06 5.51
CA ILE A 119 6.88 -10.22 6.22
C ILE A 119 6.97 -10.58 7.72
N ARG A 120 5.83 -10.86 8.37
CA ARG A 120 5.79 -11.28 9.78
C ARG A 120 6.59 -12.55 10.11
N LYS A 121 6.87 -13.40 9.11
CA LYS A 121 7.59 -14.68 9.29
C LYS A 121 9.08 -14.59 9.02
N VAL A 122 9.51 -13.51 8.35
CA VAL A 122 10.90 -13.32 7.92
C VAL A 122 11.68 -12.45 8.91
N GLN A 123 10.98 -11.83 9.86
CA GLN A 123 11.55 -11.07 10.98
C GLN A 123 12.08 -11.96 12.11
#